data_AF-A0A940TT97-F1
#
_entry.id   AF-A0A940TT97-F1
#
_cell.length_a   1.000
_cell.length_b   1.000
_cell.length_c   1.000
_cell.angle_alpha   90.00
_cell.angle_beta   90.00
_cell.angle_gamma   90.00
#
_symmetry.space_group_name_H-M   'P 1'
#
loop_
_entity.id
_entity.type
_entity.pdbx_description
1 polymer ?
#
loop_
_entity_poly.entity_id
_entity_poly.type
_entity_poly.pdbx_seq_one_letter_code
_entity_poly.pdbx_strand_id
1 'polypeptide(L)'
;KRYRLRPLEEIDRELSLIIKKKGEYLMVADDNVTAKEDYAFGLFDLFRHYGVKWMGFTTLKIALNEALLEKARESGCISLFIGFESLLQENLDSVSKRFVDANELSKWIQTIQGHQIGIQGAFIFGFEEDDPTIFKKTIAFVQKNNIELPTFSILTPFPGTPLQKRLEEEGRIFDRDWSHYDMSHVVFRPQKMTVQELQEGYLWAQKYICAPRSILKRLLRGPRNHFFHFLMSNFILRGAQMEVIRRIREKELPYENSTRLRQS
;
A
#
# COMPACT_ATOMS: atom_id res chain seq x y z
N LYS A 1 11.67 11.91 -16.57
CA LYS A 1 12.90 11.24 -16.07
C LYS A 1 13.08 9.92 -16.81
N ARG A 2 14.30 9.56 -17.23
CA ARG A 2 14.62 8.27 -17.87
C ARG A 2 14.73 7.19 -16.78
N TYR A 3 14.02 6.08 -16.93
CA TYR A 3 14.14 4.92 -16.03
C TYR A 3 15.58 4.38 -16.10
N ARG A 4 16.27 4.26 -14.97
CA ARG A 4 17.65 3.77 -14.91
C ARG A 4 17.62 2.30 -14.52
N LEU A 5 18.20 1.45 -15.35
CA LEU A 5 18.32 0.02 -15.12
C LEU A 5 19.77 -0.33 -14.81
N ARG A 6 19.97 -1.26 -13.86
CA ARG A 6 21.27 -1.89 -13.65
C ARG A 6 21.42 -3.05 -14.66
N PRO A 7 22.62 -3.34 -15.16
CA PRO A 7 22.84 -4.53 -15.99
C PRO A 7 22.49 -5.82 -15.21
N LEU A 8 21.90 -6.80 -15.89
CA LEU A 8 21.52 -8.07 -15.26
C LEU A 8 22.74 -8.84 -14.75
N GLU A 9 23.90 -8.67 -15.39
CA GLU A 9 25.18 -9.28 -15.01
C GLU A 9 25.74 -8.71 -13.70
N GLU A 10 25.39 -7.47 -13.35
CA GLU A 10 25.74 -6.90 -12.05
C GLU A 10 24.81 -7.45 -10.96
N ILE A 11 23.52 -7.59 -11.26
CA ILE A 11 22.55 -8.17 -10.33
C ILE A 11 22.89 -9.64 -10.06
N ASP A 12 23.22 -10.41 -11.09
CA ASP A 12 23.62 -11.81 -10.96
C ASP A 12 24.84 -11.95 -10.01
N ARG A 13 25.87 -11.12 -10.21
CA ARG A 13 27.04 -11.08 -9.31
C ARG A 13 26.64 -10.74 -7.88
N GLU A 14 25.75 -9.79 -7.67
CA GLU A 14 25.26 -9.43 -6.34
C GLU A 14 24.48 -10.58 -5.69
N LEU A 15 23.55 -11.21 -6.42
CA LEU A 15 22.78 -12.36 -5.95
C LEU A 15 23.69 -13.53 -5.56
N SER A 16 24.75 -13.80 -6.32
CA SER A 16 25.74 -14.85 -5.99
C SER A 16 26.46 -14.62 -4.66
N LEU A 17 26.59 -13.35 -4.25
CA LEU A 17 27.26 -12.98 -3.01
C LEU A 17 26.31 -13.01 -1.81
N ILE A 18 25.04 -12.64 -2.01
CA ILE A 18 24.07 -12.49 -0.89
C ILE A 18 23.22 -13.74 -0.68
N ILE A 19 22.91 -14.50 -1.72
CA ILE A 19 22.07 -15.70 -1.62
C ILE A 19 22.95 -16.90 -1.31
N LYS A 20 22.81 -17.45 -0.11
CA LYS A 20 23.62 -18.59 0.36
C LYS A 20 22.92 -19.93 0.21
N LYS A 21 21.59 -19.93 0.12
CA LYS A 21 20.79 -21.15 -0.05
C LYS A 21 19.47 -20.86 -0.77
N LYS A 22 18.93 -21.89 -1.41
CA LYS A 22 17.59 -21.84 -1.99
C LYS A 22 16.53 -21.58 -0.92
N GLY A 23 15.51 -20.81 -1.28
CA GLY A 23 14.41 -20.45 -0.41
C GLY A 23 14.66 -19.23 0.48
N GLU A 24 15.80 -18.55 0.35
CA GLU A 24 16.02 -17.26 1.01
C GLU A 24 15.07 -16.18 0.48
N TYR A 25 14.70 -15.26 1.37
CA TYR A 25 13.78 -14.18 1.07
C TYR A 25 14.53 -12.96 0.53
N LEU A 26 14.09 -12.45 -0.61
CA LEU A 26 14.62 -11.26 -1.26
C LEU A 26 13.53 -10.17 -1.33
N MET A 27 13.84 -8.97 -0.85
CA MET A 27 13.01 -7.79 -1.06
C MET A 27 13.63 -6.93 -2.15
N VAL A 28 12.93 -6.77 -3.27
CA VAL A 28 13.35 -5.90 -4.36
C VAL A 28 12.95 -4.47 -4.01
N ALA A 29 13.95 -3.60 -3.88
CA ALA A 29 13.76 -2.20 -3.46
C ALA A 29 13.36 -1.25 -4.61
N ASP A 30 13.33 -1.72 -5.86
CA ASP A 30 12.87 -0.93 -7.00
C ASP A 30 11.41 -0.50 -6.82
N ASP A 31 11.11 0.77 -7.11
CA ASP A 31 9.76 1.36 -7.00
C ASP A 31 8.73 0.66 -7.91
N ASN A 32 9.18 0.05 -9.01
CA ASN A 32 8.35 -0.76 -9.89
C ASN A 32 9.19 -1.79 -10.67
N VAL A 33 9.27 -3.01 -10.13
CA VAL A 33 10.05 -4.11 -10.70
C VAL A 33 9.61 -4.50 -12.13
N THR A 34 8.37 -4.17 -12.52
CA THR A 34 7.82 -4.48 -13.86
C THR A 34 7.68 -3.26 -14.76
N ALA A 35 8.30 -2.12 -14.42
CA ALA A 35 8.25 -0.91 -15.25
C ALA A 35 8.78 -1.14 -16.68
N LYS A 36 9.71 -2.09 -16.84
CA LYS A 36 10.26 -2.53 -18.12
C LYS A 36 10.14 -4.04 -18.21
N GLU A 37 9.11 -4.50 -18.92
CA GLU A 37 8.73 -5.91 -18.96
C GLU A 37 9.88 -6.81 -19.43
N ASP A 38 10.54 -6.50 -20.55
CA ASP A 38 11.68 -7.28 -21.06
C ASP A 38 12.80 -7.45 -20.03
N TYR A 39 13.08 -6.39 -19.27
CA TYR A 39 14.07 -6.42 -18.20
C TYR A 39 13.59 -7.29 -17.02
N ALA A 40 12.32 -7.16 -16.64
CA ALA A 40 11.71 -7.97 -15.59
C ALA A 40 11.74 -9.48 -15.94
N PHE A 41 11.54 -9.85 -17.21
CA PHE A 41 11.68 -11.23 -17.67
C PHE A 41 13.09 -11.78 -17.34
N GLY A 42 14.15 -11.04 -17.66
CA GLY A 42 15.52 -11.47 -17.36
C GLY A 42 15.83 -11.47 -15.86
N LEU A 43 15.31 -10.50 -15.10
CA LEU A 43 15.45 -10.46 -13.64
C LEU A 43 14.79 -11.68 -12.98
N PHE A 44 13.61 -12.09 -13.44
CA PHE A 44 12.90 -13.25 -12.93
C PHE A 44 13.62 -14.56 -13.27
N ASP A 45 14.35 -14.65 -14.39
CA ASP A 45 15.21 -15.79 -14.69
C ASP A 45 16.33 -15.94 -13.66
N LEU A 46 16.95 -14.82 -13.26
CA LEU A 46 17.96 -14.83 -12.18
C LEU A 46 17.34 -15.29 -10.86
N PHE A 47 16.20 -14.74 -10.46
CA PHE A 47 15.54 -15.13 -9.22
C PHE A 47 15.18 -16.62 -9.19
N ARG A 48 14.71 -17.16 -10.33
CA ARG A 48 14.46 -18.59 -10.52
C ARG A 48 15.74 -19.42 -10.40
N HIS A 49 16.83 -18.97 -11.02
CA HIS A 49 18.13 -19.64 -10.99
C HIS A 49 18.64 -19.82 -9.55
N TYR A 50 18.61 -18.75 -8.75
CA TYR A 50 18.99 -18.78 -7.34
C TYR A 50 17.94 -19.47 -6.44
N GLY A 51 16.73 -19.69 -6.94
CA GLY A 51 15.64 -20.33 -6.20
C GLY A 51 15.19 -19.51 -4.99
N VAL A 52 15.23 -18.18 -5.11
CA VAL A 52 14.81 -17.27 -4.04
C VAL A 52 13.29 -17.21 -3.92
N LYS A 53 12.83 -16.72 -2.78
CA LYS A 53 11.46 -16.26 -2.57
C LYS A 53 11.47 -14.75 -2.52
N TRP A 54 10.73 -14.07 -3.39
CA TRP A 54 10.90 -12.63 -3.51
C TRP A 54 9.60 -11.85 -3.41
N MET A 55 9.75 -10.59 -3.02
CA MET A 55 8.69 -9.58 -2.93
C MET A 55 9.20 -8.29 -3.56
N GLY A 56 8.31 -7.47 -4.09
CA GLY A 56 8.71 -6.19 -4.71
C GLY A 56 7.54 -5.28 -4.99
N PHE A 57 7.83 -4.07 -5.45
CA PHE A 57 6.82 -3.07 -5.78
C PHE A 57 6.44 -3.14 -7.26
N THR A 58 5.16 -2.92 -7.56
CA THR A 58 4.67 -2.82 -8.93
C THR A 58 3.41 -1.97 -8.99
N THR A 59 2.88 -1.82 -10.20
CA THR A 59 1.55 -1.25 -10.43
C THR A 59 0.59 -2.34 -10.86
N LEU A 60 -0.71 -2.07 -10.76
CA LEU A 60 -1.76 -3.00 -11.21
C LEU A 60 -1.65 -3.40 -12.69
N LYS A 61 -0.89 -2.66 -13.52
CA LYS A 61 -0.68 -2.98 -14.93
C LYS A 61 -0.08 -4.37 -15.15
N ILE A 62 0.62 -4.94 -14.17
CA ILE A 62 1.13 -6.32 -14.28
C ILE A 62 0.00 -7.33 -14.55
N ALA A 63 -1.23 -7.04 -14.11
CA ALA A 63 -2.41 -7.87 -14.39
C ALA A 63 -2.77 -7.97 -15.88
N LEU A 64 -2.22 -7.08 -16.73
CA LEU A 64 -2.46 -7.08 -18.18
C LEU A 64 -1.50 -8.02 -18.93
N ASN A 65 -0.47 -8.56 -18.27
CA ASN A 65 0.52 -9.45 -18.88
C ASN A 65 0.60 -10.77 -18.07
N GLU A 66 -0.23 -11.74 -18.47
CA GLU A 66 -0.27 -13.07 -17.83
C GLU A 66 1.07 -13.82 -17.95
N ALA A 67 1.80 -13.66 -19.07
CA ALA A 67 3.11 -14.31 -19.23
C ALA A 67 4.14 -13.78 -18.21
N LEU A 68 4.08 -12.48 -17.91
CA LEU A 68 4.93 -11.88 -16.89
C LEU A 68 4.54 -12.33 -15.48
N LEU A 69 3.23 -12.48 -15.20
CA LEU A 69 2.73 -13.02 -13.94
C LEU A 69 3.14 -14.49 -13.72
N GLU A 70 3.00 -15.33 -14.75
CA GLU A 70 3.44 -16.72 -14.66
C GLU A 70 4.95 -16.77 -14.40
N LYS A 71 5.74 -15.97 -15.12
CA LYS A 71 7.18 -15.94 -14.88
C LYS A 71 7.55 -15.41 -13.48
N ALA A 72 6.82 -14.41 -12.97
CA ALA A 72 6.98 -13.96 -11.59
C ALA A 72 6.71 -15.10 -10.61
N ARG A 73 5.62 -15.85 -10.79
CA ARG A 73 5.31 -17.03 -9.97
C ARG A 73 6.40 -18.11 -10.06
N GLU A 74 6.85 -18.45 -11.26
CA GLU A 74 7.90 -19.45 -11.49
C GLU A 74 9.24 -19.07 -10.86
N SER A 75 9.55 -17.77 -10.81
CA SER A 75 10.75 -17.25 -10.17
C SER A 75 10.69 -17.16 -8.65
N GLY A 76 9.56 -17.53 -8.04
CA GLY A 76 9.39 -17.56 -6.59
C GLY A 76 8.78 -16.29 -6.00
N CYS A 77 8.08 -15.47 -6.79
CA CYS A 77 7.34 -14.31 -6.28
C CYS A 77 6.31 -14.75 -5.24
N ILE A 78 6.41 -14.21 -4.03
CA ILE A 78 5.45 -14.43 -2.94
C ILE A 78 4.34 -13.39 -3.00
N SER A 79 4.73 -12.12 -3.10
CA SER A 79 3.78 -11.02 -3.09
C SER A 79 4.31 -9.77 -3.77
N LEU A 80 3.39 -8.96 -4.25
CA LEU A 80 3.66 -7.68 -4.87
C LEU A 80 3.00 -6.56 -4.08
N PHE A 81 3.75 -5.51 -3.79
CA PHE A 81 3.23 -4.28 -3.22
C PHE A 81 2.63 -3.42 -4.33
N ILE A 82 1.35 -3.07 -4.15
CA ILE A 82 0.54 -2.37 -5.14
C ILE A 82 -0.14 -1.19 -4.45
N GLY A 83 0.19 0.02 -4.91
CA GLY A 83 -0.55 1.22 -4.53
C GLY A 83 -1.89 1.27 -5.27
N PHE A 84 -3.00 1.15 -4.55
CA PHE A 84 -4.35 1.42 -5.05
C PHE A 84 -4.70 2.90 -4.91
N GLU A 85 -4.19 3.55 -3.87
CA GLU A 85 -4.49 4.94 -3.45
C GLU A 85 -5.95 5.17 -3.08
N SER A 86 -6.89 5.05 -4.02
CA SER A 86 -8.31 5.31 -3.81
C SER A 86 -9.19 4.34 -4.61
N LEU A 87 -10.46 4.26 -4.22
CA LEU A 87 -11.50 3.50 -4.92
C LEU A 87 -12.44 4.39 -5.72
N LEU A 88 -12.27 5.71 -5.64
CA LEU A 88 -13.05 6.68 -6.40
C LEU A 88 -12.25 7.10 -7.63
N GLN A 89 -12.89 7.06 -8.81
CA GLN A 89 -12.22 7.38 -10.07
C GLN A 89 -11.68 8.82 -10.07
N GLU A 90 -12.45 9.74 -9.51
CA GLU A 90 -12.14 11.16 -9.40
C GLU A 90 -10.83 11.39 -8.62
N ASN A 91 -10.62 10.62 -7.55
CA ASN A 91 -9.37 10.67 -6.78
C ASN A 91 -8.20 10.07 -7.57
N LEU A 92 -8.40 8.94 -8.26
CA LEU A 92 -7.37 8.31 -9.10
C LEU A 92 -6.90 9.24 -10.22
N ASP A 93 -7.84 9.98 -10.82
CA ASP A 93 -7.56 10.94 -11.89
C ASP A 93 -6.73 12.12 -11.40
N SER A 94 -6.89 12.50 -10.13
CA SER A 94 -6.14 13.58 -9.47
C SER A 94 -4.68 13.20 -9.14
N VAL A 95 -4.38 11.92 -8.92
CA VAL A 95 -3.04 11.42 -8.55
C VAL A 95 -2.26 10.81 -9.72
N SER A 96 -2.56 11.21 -10.95
CA SER A 96 -1.91 10.70 -12.17
C SER A 96 -2.03 9.18 -12.37
N LYS A 97 -3.05 8.53 -11.78
CA LYS A 97 -3.42 7.12 -12.00
C LYS A 97 -4.61 6.96 -12.95
N ARG A 98 -4.77 7.88 -13.91
CA ARG A 98 -5.82 7.86 -14.96
C ARG A 98 -5.87 6.59 -15.82
N PHE A 99 -4.81 5.78 -15.79
CA PHE A 99 -4.78 4.49 -16.49
C PHE A 99 -5.53 3.38 -15.73
N VAL A 100 -5.92 3.61 -14.48
CA VAL A 100 -6.66 2.68 -13.64
C VAL A 100 -8.14 3.04 -13.72
N ASP A 101 -8.95 2.10 -14.18
CA ASP A 101 -10.40 2.15 -14.00
C ASP A 101 -10.73 1.50 -12.65
N ALA A 102 -11.37 2.25 -11.75
CA ALA A 102 -11.79 1.78 -10.44
C ALA A 102 -12.67 0.51 -10.53
N ASN A 103 -13.43 0.34 -11.61
CA ASN A 103 -14.29 -0.82 -11.82
C ASN A 103 -13.51 -2.11 -12.17
N GLU A 104 -12.33 -1.98 -12.77
CA GLU A 104 -11.50 -3.11 -13.17
C GLU A 104 -10.59 -3.62 -12.03
N LEU A 105 -10.46 -2.86 -10.92
CA LEU A 105 -9.58 -3.20 -9.81
C LEU A 105 -9.78 -4.63 -9.28
N SER A 106 -11.04 -5.02 -9.08
CA SER A 106 -11.39 -6.36 -8.59
C SER A 106 -10.93 -7.46 -9.54
N LYS A 107 -11.06 -7.24 -10.85
CA LYS A 107 -10.65 -8.20 -11.88
C LYS A 107 -9.13 -8.32 -11.92
N TRP A 108 -8.41 -7.20 -11.90
CA TRP A 108 -6.95 -7.21 -11.88
C TRP A 108 -6.37 -7.89 -10.64
N ILE A 109 -6.97 -7.67 -9.46
CA ILE A 109 -6.63 -8.40 -8.24
C ILE A 109 -6.80 -9.91 -8.45
N GLN A 110 -7.93 -10.34 -9.00
CA GLN A 110 -8.21 -11.75 -9.25
C GLN A 110 -7.23 -12.36 -10.25
N THR A 111 -6.82 -11.65 -11.29
CA THR A 111 -5.80 -12.12 -12.24
C THR A 111 -4.46 -12.36 -11.54
N ILE A 112 -4.00 -11.44 -10.70
CA ILE A 112 -2.73 -11.57 -9.96
C ILE A 112 -2.81 -12.74 -8.96
N GLN A 113 -3.87 -12.80 -8.16
CA GLN A 113 -4.08 -13.87 -7.19
C GLN A 113 -4.30 -15.25 -7.85
N GLY A 114 -4.86 -15.29 -9.06
CA GLY A 114 -5.00 -16.49 -9.87
C GLY A 114 -3.66 -17.17 -10.16
N HIS A 115 -2.60 -16.36 -10.33
CA HIS A 115 -1.22 -16.81 -10.46
C HIS A 115 -0.56 -17.13 -9.11
N GLN A 116 -1.33 -17.27 -8.03
CA GLN A 116 -0.84 -17.57 -6.68
C GLN A 116 0.15 -16.53 -6.10
N ILE A 117 0.10 -15.29 -6.59
CA ILE A 117 0.87 -14.16 -6.08
C ILE A 117 -0.02 -13.35 -5.15
N GLY A 118 0.42 -13.13 -3.91
CA GLY A 118 -0.34 -12.29 -2.97
C GLY A 118 -0.13 -10.80 -3.21
N ILE A 119 -1.01 -10.00 -2.62
CA ILE A 119 -1.05 -8.55 -2.78
C ILE A 119 -0.86 -7.88 -1.42
N GLN A 120 0.15 -7.00 -1.37
CA GLN A 120 0.25 -5.98 -0.33
C GLN A 120 -0.38 -4.70 -0.88
N GLY A 121 -1.61 -4.39 -0.47
CA GLY A 121 -2.40 -3.32 -1.07
C GLY A 121 -2.34 -2.04 -0.24
N ALA A 122 -1.81 -0.95 -0.80
CA ALA A 122 -1.75 0.35 -0.12
C ALA A 122 -2.89 1.28 -0.55
N PHE A 123 -3.59 1.85 0.44
CA PHE A 123 -4.67 2.81 0.25
C PHE A 123 -4.41 4.08 1.07
N ILE A 124 -4.86 5.21 0.54
CA ILE A 124 -4.71 6.53 1.17
C ILE A 124 -6.11 7.11 1.42
N PHE A 125 -6.33 7.62 2.63
CA PHE A 125 -7.52 8.36 3.01
C PHE A 125 -7.24 9.86 3.09
N GLY A 126 -8.26 10.67 2.79
CA GLY A 126 -8.20 12.13 2.91
C GLY A 126 -8.03 12.84 1.57
N PHE A 127 -8.30 12.16 0.45
CA PHE A 127 -8.42 12.86 -0.82
C PHE A 127 -9.64 13.78 -0.85
N GLU A 128 -9.69 14.68 -1.84
CA GLU A 128 -10.72 15.72 -1.92
C GLU A 128 -12.14 15.15 -2.02
N GLU A 129 -12.30 14.02 -2.71
CA GLU A 129 -13.60 13.39 -2.90
C GLU A 129 -13.97 12.39 -1.80
N ASP A 130 -13.06 12.14 -0.85
CA ASP A 130 -13.33 11.24 0.27
C ASP A 130 -14.33 11.87 1.24
N ASP A 131 -15.43 11.15 1.49
CA ASP A 131 -16.40 11.43 2.54
C ASP A 131 -16.30 10.39 3.68
N PRO A 132 -17.01 10.53 4.82
CA PRO A 132 -16.93 9.56 5.91
C PRO A 132 -17.32 8.11 5.54
N THR A 133 -17.94 7.88 4.38
CA THR A 133 -18.28 6.52 3.91
C THR A 133 -17.08 5.78 3.33
N ILE A 134 -15.99 6.48 2.96
CA ILE A 134 -14.82 5.90 2.28
C ILE A 134 -14.16 4.77 3.08
N PHE A 135 -14.12 4.89 4.41
CA PHE A 135 -13.50 3.91 5.29
C PHE A 135 -14.21 2.55 5.16
N LYS A 136 -15.54 2.56 5.24
CA LYS A 136 -16.35 1.33 5.10
C LYS A 136 -16.26 0.77 3.69
N LYS A 137 -16.29 1.62 2.66
CA LYS A 137 -16.13 1.20 1.25
C LYS A 137 -14.79 0.50 1.03
N THR A 138 -13.71 1.07 1.55
CA THR A 138 -12.35 0.52 1.42
C THR A 138 -12.19 -0.81 2.17
N ILE A 139 -12.69 -0.89 3.40
CA ILE A 139 -12.70 -2.16 4.15
C ILE A 139 -13.52 -3.23 3.44
N ALA A 140 -14.71 -2.89 2.93
CA ALA A 140 -15.55 -3.83 2.19
C ALA A 140 -14.85 -4.32 0.91
N PHE A 141 -14.18 -3.44 0.19
CA PHE A 141 -13.40 -3.79 -1.00
C PHE A 141 -12.23 -4.73 -0.67
N VAL A 142 -11.44 -4.40 0.35
CA VAL A 142 -10.31 -5.23 0.82
C VAL A 142 -10.78 -6.62 1.22
N GLN A 143 -11.89 -6.70 1.95
CA GLN A 143 -12.49 -7.97 2.38
C GLN A 143 -13.08 -8.78 1.22
N LYS A 144 -13.73 -8.10 0.26
CA LYS A 144 -14.32 -8.74 -0.93
C LYS A 144 -13.24 -9.36 -1.83
N ASN A 145 -12.12 -8.66 -1.99
CA ASN A 145 -11.02 -9.09 -2.87
C ASN A 145 -9.90 -9.85 -2.14
N ASN A 146 -10.10 -10.20 -0.86
CA ASN A 146 -9.17 -11.01 -0.07
C ASN A 146 -7.71 -10.49 -0.08
N ILE A 147 -7.50 -9.17 -0.12
CA ILE A 147 -6.15 -8.58 -0.12
C ILE A 147 -5.43 -9.03 1.16
N GLU A 148 -4.26 -9.63 1.02
CA GLU A 148 -3.60 -10.40 2.06
C GLU A 148 -2.99 -9.48 3.11
N LEU A 149 -2.34 -8.41 2.65
CA LEU A 149 -1.68 -7.40 3.48
C LEU A 149 -2.09 -5.98 3.08
N PRO A 150 -3.30 -5.53 3.47
CA PRO A 150 -3.73 -4.15 3.26
C PRO A 150 -3.03 -3.20 4.23
N THR A 151 -2.53 -2.08 3.70
CA THR A 151 -1.97 -0.96 4.47
C THR A 151 -2.76 0.30 4.18
N PHE A 152 -2.95 1.11 5.21
CA PHE A 152 -3.67 2.37 5.13
C PHE A 152 -2.75 3.50 5.58
N SER A 153 -2.91 4.65 4.94
CA SER A 153 -2.26 5.90 5.32
C SER A 153 -3.22 7.07 5.16
N ILE A 154 -2.90 8.18 5.81
CA ILE A 154 -3.53 9.48 5.58
C ILE A 154 -2.73 10.22 4.51
N LEU A 155 -3.42 10.94 3.64
CA LEU A 155 -2.82 11.82 2.65
C LEU A 155 -2.00 12.89 3.36
N THR A 156 -0.68 12.87 3.20
CA THR A 156 0.23 13.80 3.90
C THR A 156 0.85 14.79 2.93
N PRO A 157 0.69 16.11 3.14
CA PRO A 157 1.31 17.15 2.32
C PRO A 157 2.81 17.29 2.61
N PHE A 158 3.63 16.35 2.15
CA PHE A 158 5.07 16.41 2.36
C PHE A 158 5.71 17.63 1.70
N PRO A 159 6.80 18.18 2.28
CA PRO A 159 7.44 19.39 1.77
C PRO A 159 7.91 19.27 0.33
N GLY A 160 7.66 20.31 -0.45
CA GLY A 160 8.03 20.39 -1.86
C GLY A 160 7.10 19.62 -2.80
N THR A 161 6.10 18.89 -2.28
CA THR A 161 5.12 18.19 -3.13
C THR A 161 4.10 19.16 -3.72
N PRO A 162 3.51 18.86 -4.90
CA PRO A 162 2.40 19.64 -5.45
C PRO A 162 1.20 19.73 -4.49
N LEU A 163 0.94 18.65 -3.76
CA LEU A 163 -0.11 18.60 -2.75
C LEU A 163 0.12 19.62 -1.63
N GLN A 164 1.34 19.69 -1.10
CA GLN A 164 1.67 20.67 -0.05
C GLN A 164 1.44 22.09 -0.55
N LYS A 165 1.98 22.44 -1.72
CA LYS A 165 1.79 23.78 -2.31
C LYS A 165 0.31 24.15 -2.42
N ARG A 166 -0.50 23.25 -2.97
CA ARG A 166 -1.96 23.45 -3.10
C ARG A 166 -2.63 23.68 -1.74
N LEU A 167 -2.39 22.80 -0.76
CA LEU A 167 -3.04 22.91 0.55
C LEU A 167 -2.54 24.11 1.37
N GLU A 168 -1.31 24.57 1.13
CA GLU A 168 -0.74 25.79 1.71
C GLU A 168 -1.42 27.03 1.12
N GLU A 169 -1.57 27.10 -0.21
CA GLU A 169 -2.28 28.17 -0.94
C GLU A 169 -3.76 28.24 -0.52
N GLU A 170 -4.40 27.10 -0.27
CA GLU A 170 -5.78 27.01 0.23
C GLU A 170 -5.92 27.27 1.75
N GLY A 171 -4.81 27.46 2.49
CA GLY A 171 -4.84 27.68 3.94
C GLY A 171 -5.35 26.48 4.76
N ARG A 172 -5.25 25.26 4.22
CA ARG A 172 -5.84 24.04 4.80
C ARG A 172 -4.89 23.28 5.72
N ILE A 173 -3.58 23.51 5.65
CA ILE A 173 -2.60 22.92 6.57
C ILE A 173 -2.70 23.64 7.92
N PHE A 174 -3.12 22.91 8.96
CA PHE A 174 -3.26 23.47 10.32
C PHE A 174 -2.16 23.01 11.27
N ASP A 175 -1.42 21.95 10.94
CA ASP A 175 -0.33 21.41 11.74
C ASP A 175 0.97 21.35 10.93
N ARG A 176 2.04 21.87 11.53
CA ARG A 176 3.39 21.96 10.94
C ARG A 176 4.45 21.28 11.80
N ASP A 177 4.04 20.56 12.85
CA ASP A 177 4.97 19.70 13.56
C ASP A 177 5.32 18.50 12.67
N TRP A 178 6.59 18.44 12.25
CA TRP A 178 7.14 17.35 11.44
C TRP A 178 6.96 15.98 12.09
N SER A 179 6.82 15.90 13.41
CA SER A 179 6.57 14.64 14.13
C SER A 179 5.21 14.02 13.76
N HIS A 180 4.28 14.80 13.22
CA HIS A 180 2.97 14.36 12.74
C HIS A 180 2.95 14.07 11.22
N TYR A 181 4.05 14.28 10.49
CA TYR A 181 4.14 13.98 9.04
C TYR A 181 4.55 12.51 8.83
N ASP A 182 3.81 11.60 9.45
CA ASP A 182 4.11 10.17 9.54
C ASP A 182 3.10 9.29 8.78
N MET A 183 2.27 9.91 7.93
CA MET A 183 1.19 9.24 7.19
C MET A 183 0.09 8.62 8.08
N SER A 184 0.06 8.95 9.36
CA SER A 184 -0.91 8.44 10.34
C SER A 184 -1.61 9.53 11.16
N HIS A 185 -1.09 10.76 11.17
CA HIS A 185 -1.77 11.94 11.72
C HIS A 185 -2.39 12.81 10.62
N VAL A 186 -3.56 13.36 10.90
CA VAL A 186 -4.17 14.39 10.05
C VAL A 186 -3.56 15.75 10.38
N VAL A 187 -2.95 16.40 9.38
CA VAL A 187 -2.30 17.72 9.52
C VAL A 187 -2.96 18.83 8.68
N PHE A 188 -4.03 18.50 7.96
CA PHE A 188 -4.75 19.40 7.07
C PHE A 188 -6.28 19.22 7.18
N ARG A 189 -7.05 20.21 6.74
CA ARG A 189 -8.53 20.16 6.74
C ARG A 189 -9.04 19.46 5.47
N PRO A 190 -9.71 18.28 5.54
CA PRO A 190 -10.35 17.66 4.37
C PRO A 190 -11.58 18.44 3.91
N GLN A 191 -12.05 18.23 2.66
CA GLN A 191 -13.18 18.99 2.09
C GLN A 191 -14.54 18.47 2.53
N LYS A 192 -14.74 17.14 2.51
CA LYS A 192 -16.06 16.50 2.71
C LYS A 192 -16.20 15.78 4.05
N MET A 193 -15.26 15.98 4.96
CA MET A 193 -15.33 15.50 6.34
C MET A 193 -14.55 16.42 7.25
N THR A 194 -14.74 16.27 8.55
CA THR A 194 -13.96 16.94 9.57
C THR A 194 -12.60 16.25 9.77
N VAL A 195 -11.65 16.97 10.38
CA VAL A 195 -10.35 16.43 10.77
C VAL A 195 -10.50 15.21 11.70
N GLN A 196 -11.46 15.28 12.63
CA GLN A 196 -11.73 14.20 13.56
C GLN A 196 -12.32 12.97 12.85
N GLU A 197 -13.25 13.17 11.92
CA GLU A 197 -13.80 12.06 11.12
C GLU A 197 -12.72 11.36 10.31
N LEU A 198 -11.77 12.10 9.73
CA LEU A 198 -10.65 11.51 9.01
C LEU A 198 -9.75 10.69 9.93
N GLN A 199 -9.36 11.24 11.07
CA GLN A 199 -8.48 10.56 12.01
C GLN A 199 -9.15 9.32 12.61
N GLU A 200 -10.36 9.44 13.14
CA GLU A 200 -11.06 8.31 13.77
C GLU A 200 -11.47 7.25 12.74
N GLY A 201 -11.84 7.66 11.52
CA GLY A 201 -12.10 6.76 10.41
C GLY A 201 -10.87 5.94 10.02
N TYR A 202 -9.70 6.58 9.93
CA TYR A 202 -8.41 5.91 9.72
C TYR A 202 -8.09 4.91 10.83
N LEU A 203 -8.17 5.33 12.10
CA LEU A 203 -7.89 4.46 13.26
C LEU A 203 -8.86 3.28 13.32
N TRP A 204 -10.14 3.51 13.02
CA TRP A 204 -11.15 2.45 12.91
C TRP A 204 -10.80 1.44 11.81
N ALA A 205 -10.42 1.92 10.61
CA ALA A 205 -10.04 1.07 9.50
C ALA A 205 -8.82 0.20 9.84
N GLN A 206 -7.77 0.80 10.42
CA GLN A 206 -6.58 0.07 10.89
C GLN A 206 -6.95 -1.02 11.91
N LYS A 207 -7.77 -0.69 12.91
CA LYS A 207 -8.22 -1.65 13.94
C LYS A 207 -9.06 -2.78 13.36
N TYR A 208 -9.96 -2.47 12.41
CA TYR A 208 -10.80 -3.47 11.77
C TYR A 208 -9.96 -4.45 10.97
N ILE A 209 -9.05 -3.94 10.15
CA ILE A 209 -8.32 -4.75 9.18
C ILE A 209 -7.34 -5.70 9.85
N CYS A 210 -6.77 -5.29 10.98
CA CYS A 210 -5.85 -6.08 11.77
C CYS A 210 -6.54 -7.04 12.74
N ALA A 211 -7.87 -7.02 12.88
CA ALA A 211 -8.59 -7.93 13.76
C ALA A 211 -8.41 -9.40 13.31
N PRO A 212 -8.20 -10.37 14.23
CA PRO A 212 -7.94 -11.76 13.84
C PRO A 212 -9.01 -12.36 12.93
N ARG A 213 -10.29 -12.03 13.19
CA ARG A 213 -11.42 -12.46 12.32
C ARG A 213 -11.31 -11.90 10.91
N SER A 214 -10.91 -10.63 10.78
CA SER A 214 -10.71 -9.95 9.50
C SER A 214 -9.53 -10.57 8.74
N ILE A 215 -8.39 -10.80 9.41
CA ILE A 215 -7.21 -11.45 8.84
C ILE A 215 -7.57 -12.84 8.33
N LEU A 216 -8.15 -13.68 9.19
CA LEU A 216 -8.46 -15.08 8.85
C LEU A 216 -9.44 -15.17 7.68
N LYS A 217 -10.45 -14.29 7.61
CA LYS A 217 -11.40 -14.26 6.49
C LYS A 217 -10.71 -14.00 5.15
N ARG A 218 -9.74 -13.08 5.09
CA ARG A 218 -8.98 -12.78 3.86
C ARG A 218 -8.05 -13.94 3.49
N LEU A 219 -7.28 -14.45 4.45
CA LEU A 219 -6.29 -15.49 4.18
C LEU A 219 -6.88 -16.85 3.81
N LEU A 220 -8.06 -17.21 4.33
CA LEU A 220 -8.73 -18.46 3.97
C LEU A 220 -9.33 -18.45 2.56
N ARG A 221 -9.52 -17.26 1.97
CA ARG A 221 -10.18 -17.07 0.66
C ARG A 221 -9.24 -16.52 -0.42
N GLY A 222 -8.03 -16.10 -0.05
CA GLY A 222 -6.98 -15.68 -0.98
C GLY A 222 -6.15 -16.86 -1.54
N PRO A 223 -5.03 -16.57 -2.22
CA PRO A 223 -4.02 -17.54 -2.63
C PRO A 223 -3.58 -18.40 -1.45
N ARG A 224 -3.60 -19.72 -1.64
CA ARG A 224 -3.21 -20.67 -0.58
C ARG A 224 -1.70 -20.78 -0.44
N ASN A 225 -0.97 -20.47 -1.52
CA ASN A 225 0.48 -20.37 -1.45
C ASN A 225 0.88 -19.28 -0.45
N HIS A 226 1.89 -19.59 0.36
CA HIS A 226 2.44 -18.67 1.36
C HIS A 226 1.47 -18.26 2.48
N PHE A 227 0.42 -19.06 2.77
CA PHE A 227 -0.51 -18.80 3.88
C PHE A 227 0.19 -18.47 5.21
N PHE A 228 1.18 -19.27 5.62
CA PHE A 228 1.93 -19.04 6.86
C PHE A 228 2.74 -17.74 6.83
N HIS A 229 3.30 -17.38 5.66
CA HIS A 229 3.99 -16.11 5.49
C HIS A 229 3.01 -14.95 5.70
N PHE A 230 1.86 -14.96 5.02
CA PHE A 230 0.87 -13.88 5.19
C PHE A 230 0.25 -13.85 6.59
N LEU A 231 0.06 -15.00 7.23
CA LEU A 231 -0.40 -15.07 8.62
C LEU A 231 0.59 -14.38 9.55
N MET A 232 1.87 -14.73 9.48
CA MET A 232 2.93 -14.12 10.28
C MET A 232 3.08 -12.62 10.00
N SER A 233 3.09 -12.23 8.73
CA SER A 233 3.16 -10.82 8.31
C SER A 233 1.98 -10.01 8.86
N ASN A 234 0.76 -10.56 8.85
CA ASN A 234 -0.41 -9.89 9.43
C ASN A 234 -0.30 -9.74 10.96
N PHE A 235 0.28 -10.71 11.68
CA PHE A 235 0.49 -10.59 13.12
C PHE A 235 1.54 -9.52 13.47
N ILE A 236 2.63 -9.46 12.72
CA ILE A 236 3.66 -8.42 12.87
C ILE A 236 3.04 -7.04 12.59
N LEU A 237 2.32 -6.90 11.47
CA LEU A 237 1.69 -5.65 11.08
C LEU A 237 0.62 -5.21 12.09
N ARG A 238 -0.15 -6.16 12.65
CA ARG A 238 -1.10 -5.88 13.73
C ARG A 238 -0.40 -5.26 14.94
N GLY A 239 0.76 -5.77 15.35
CA GLY A 239 1.53 -5.20 16.45
C GLY A 239 1.91 -3.74 16.19
N ALA A 240 2.47 -3.47 15.01
CA ALA A 240 2.83 -2.11 14.59
C ALA A 240 1.62 -1.17 14.50
N GLN A 241 0.51 -1.61 13.90
CA GLN A 241 -0.72 -0.82 13.77
C GLN A 241 -1.35 -0.50 15.13
N MET A 242 -1.38 -1.47 16.05
CA MET A 242 -1.92 -1.24 17.39
C MET A 242 -1.05 -0.26 18.20
N GLU A 243 0.27 -0.28 18.00
CA GLU A 243 1.18 0.69 18.59
C GLU A 243 0.97 2.11 18.03
N VAL A 244 0.76 2.25 16.72
CA VAL A 244 0.39 3.54 16.10
C VAL A 244 -0.93 4.05 16.68
N ILE A 245 -1.96 3.21 16.76
CA ILE A 245 -3.25 3.57 17.36
C ILE A 245 -3.08 4.02 18.81
N ARG A 246 -2.26 3.31 19.59
CA ARG A 246 -1.97 3.65 20.99
C ARG A 246 -1.31 5.01 21.10
N ARG A 247 -0.25 5.27 20.32
CA ARG A 247 0.48 6.55 20.32
C ARG A 247 -0.41 7.73 19.97
N ILE A 248 -1.24 7.59 18.94
CA ILE A 248 -2.16 8.65 18.50
C ILE A 248 -3.24 8.92 19.55
N ARG A 249 -3.68 7.90 20.31
CA ARG A 249 -4.67 8.07 21.38
C ARG A 249 -4.06 8.60 22.68
N GLU A 250 -2.79 8.33 22.95
CA GLU A 250 -2.09 8.78 24.17
C GLU A 250 -1.61 10.24 24.07
N LYS A 251 -1.18 10.68 22.89
CA LYS A 251 -0.91 12.08 22.62
C LYS A 251 -2.25 12.73 22.24
N GLU A 252 -2.83 13.54 23.13
CA GLU A 252 -4.06 14.31 22.82
C GLU A 252 -3.98 14.92 21.42
N LEU A 253 -5.02 14.69 20.63
CA LEU A 253 -5.03 15.08 19.22
C LEU A 253 -4.90 16.60 19.11
N PRO A 254 -3.98 17.14 18.30
CA PRO A 254 -3.67 18.58 18.29
C PRO A 254 -4.89 19.47 17.98
N TYR A 255 -5.92 18.91 17.35
CA TYR A 255 -7.17 19.62 17.05
C TYR A 255 -8.15 19.75 18.23
N GLU A 256 -8.05 18.94 19.30
CA GLU A 256 -8.89 19.12 20.50
C GLU A 256 -8.63 20.46 21.19
N ASN A 257 -7.40 20.98 21.11
CA ASN A 257 -7.03 22.29 21.65
C ASN A 257 -7.56 23.47 20.81
N SER A 258 -7.75 23.27 19.50
CA SER A 258 -8.27 24.32 18.61
C SER A 258 -9.77 24.61 18.80
N THR A 259 -10.53 23.63 19.29
CA THR A 259 -11.97 23.77 19.58
C THR A 259 -12.21 24.48 20.91
N ARG A 260 -11.35 24.29 21.91
CA ARG A 260 -11.44 24.99 23.20
C ARG A 260 -11.14 26.49 23.07
N LEU A 261 -10.22 26.88 22.19
CA LEU A 261 -9.85 28.29 21.96
C LEU A 261 -10.90 29.10 21.16
N ARG A 262 -11.98 28.47 20.66
CA ARG A 262 -13.11 29.15 20.01
C ARG A 262 -14.34 29.29 20.91
N GLN A 263 -14.28 28.79 22.14
CA GLN A 263 -15.38 28.85 23.13
C GLN A 263 -15.03 29.68 24.38
N SER A 264 -13.93 30.43 24.35
CA SER A 264 -13.51 31.41 25.37
C SER A 264 -13.41 32.79 24.76
#